data_AF-A0A1J3JW21-F1
#
_entry.id   AF-A0A1J3JW21-F1
#
_cell.length_a   1.000
_cell.length_b   1.000
_cell.length_c   1.000
_cell.angle_alpha   90.00
_cell.angle_beta   90.00
_cell.angle_gamma   90.00
#
_symmetry.space_group_name_H-M   'P 1'
#
loop_
_entity.id
_entity.type
_entity.pdbx_description
1 polymer ?
#
loop_
_entity_poly.entity_id
_entity_poly.type
_entity_poly.pdbx_seq_one_letter_code
_entity_poly.pdbx_strand_id
1 'polypeptide(L)'
;SIVNGSGINASVAGESLGFSIYLKDAYGYPSSILVNRLQVRIMLETDSSSILPTIQPRESLNGTGSNYRTATPLYKRHGRRALGSLVTQASTFDVTYTPKRSGIYQILISSGNIVL
;
A
#
# COMPACT_ATOMS: atom_id res chain seq x y z
N SER A 1 7.28 -6.40 10.42
CA SER A 1 5.99 -5.87 9.92
C SER A 1 4.86 -6.79 10.35
N ILE A 2 3.61 -6.36 10.24
CA ILE A 2 2.42 -7.19 10.41
C ILE A 2 1.59 -7.06 9.14
N VAL A 3 1.09 -8.17 8.60
CA VAL A 3 0.22 -8.21 7.42
C VAL A 3 -1.07 -8.90 7.82
N ASN A 4 -2.22 -8.23 7.64
CA ASN A 4 -3.52 -8.75 8.06
C ASN A 4 -4.56 -8.53 6.96
N GLY A 5 -5.36 -9.55 6.64
CA GLY A 5 -6.47 -9.42 5.70
C GLY A 5 -6.93 -10.77 5.16
N SER A 6 -8.19 -10.83 4.74
CA SER A 6 -8.77 -12.03 4.12
C SER A 6 -8.10 -12.37 2.80
N GLY A 7 -7.63 -11.37 2.06
CA GLY A 7 -6.93 -11.53 0.79
C GLY A 7 -5.52 -12.12 0.88
N ILE A 8 -5.05 -12.57 2.05
CA ILE A 8 -3.75 -13.24 2.19
C ILE A 8 -3.89 -14.76 2.01
N ASN A 9 -4.94 -15.35 2.58
CA ASN A 9 -5.07 -16.80 2.69
C ASN A 9 -6.00 -17.40 1.63
N ALA A 10 -6.95 -16.62 1.13
CA ALA A 10 -7.91 -17.07 0.13
C ALA A 10 -8.20 -15.96 -0.86
N SER A 11 -8.38 -16.35 -2.12
CA SER A 11 -8.79 -15.42 -3.16
C SER A 11 -9.69 -16.11 -4.18
N VAL A 12 -10.58 -15.33 -4.80
CA VAL A 12 -11.51 -15.79 -5.84
C VAL A 12 -11.17 -15.05 -7.12
N ALA A 13 -10.99 -15.80 -8.22
CA ALA A 13 -10.70 -15.22 -9.52
C ALA A 13 -11.82 -14.26 -9.95
N GLY A 14 -11.45 -13.04 -10.30
CA GLY A 14 -12.36 -11.96 -10.69
C GLY A 14 -12.83 -11.07 -9.54
N GLU A 15 -12.60 -11.45 -8.28
CA GLU A 15 -13.01 -10.65 -7.12
C GLU A 15 -11.89 -9.74 -6.61
N SER A 16 -12.25 -8.51 -6.24
CA SER A 16 -11.31 -7.59 -5.60
C SER A 16 -11.19 -7.91 -4.12
N LEU A 17 -9.96 -8.17 -3.68
CA LEU A 17 -9.64 -8.51 -2.30
C LEU A 17 -8.61 -7.51 -1.76
N GLY A 18 -8.49 -7.49 -0.43
CA GLY A 18 -7.54 -6.60 0.22
C GLY A 18 -6.94 -7.15 1.50
N PHE A 19 -5.79 -6.57 1.83
CA PHE A 19 -5.10 -6.75 3.10
C PHE A 19 -4.39 -5.47 3.49
N SER A 20 -4.09 -5.33 4.78
CA SER A 20 -3.40 -4.19 5.35
C SER A 20 -1.99 -4.58 5.79
N ILE A 21 -1.04 -3.67 5.58
CA ILE A 21 0.35 -3.77 6.03
C ILE A 21 0.56 -2.74 7.12
N TYR A 22 1.03 -3.18 8.29
CA TYR A 22 1.46 -2.33 9.39
C TYR A 22 2.96 -2.49 9.61
N LEU A 23 3.71 -1.39 9.43
CA LEU A 23 5.15 -1.36 9.59
C LEU A 23 5.50 -0.98 11.03
N LYS A 24 6.39 -1.77 11.64
CA LYS A 24 6.93 -1.55 12.97
C LYS A 24 8.45 -1.51 12.91
N ASP A 25 9.06 -0.72 13.78
CA ASP A 25 10.49 -0.78 14.04
C ASP A 25 10.86 -1.96 14.97
N ALA A 26 12.14 -2.07 15.34
CA ALA A 26 12.66 -3.13 16.20
C ALA A 26 12.10 -3.10 17.64
N TYR A 27 11.49 -1.99 18.05
CA TYR A 27 10.89 -1.79 19.37
C TYR A 27 9.37 -1.93 19.35
N GLY A 28 8.78 -2.19 18.18
CA GLY A 28 7.35 -2.37 18.00
C GLY A 28 6.55 -1.09 17.74
N TYR A 29 7.20 0.07 17.62
CA TYR A 29 6.55 1.34 17.29
C TYR A 29 6.26 1.48 15.79
N PRO A 30 5.20 2.21 15.39
CA PRO A 30 4.90 2.43 13.97
C PRO A 30 6.09 3.06 13.22
N SER A 31 6.52 2.41 12.14
CA SER A 31 7.64 2.86 11.30
C SER A 31 7.11 3.44 9.97
N SER A 32 7.02 4.76 9.90
CA SER A 32 6.49 5.45 8.72
C SER A 32 7.50 5.49 7.57
N ILE A 33 7.08 5.08 6.37
CA ILE A 33 7.90 5.16 5.15
C ILE A 33 7.16 5.92 4.05
N LEU A 34 7.91 6.42 3.06
CA LEU A 34 7.31 6.98 1.85
C LEU A 34 6.57 5.88 1.09
N VAL A 35 5.38 6.18 0.55
CA VAL A 35 4.58 5.18 -0.21
C VAL A 35 5.38 4.58 -1.36
N ASN A 36 6.19 5.38 -2.05
CA ASN A 36 7.03 4.92 -3.17
C ASN A 36 8.16 3.96 -2.76
N ARG A 37 8.43 3.79 -1.47
CA ARG A 37 9.41 2.82 -0.96
C ARG A 37 8.78 1.47 -0.66
N LEU A 38 7.46 1.40 -0.49
CA LEU A 38 6.74 0.14 -0.32
C LEU A 38 6.50 -0.51 -1.68
N GLN A 39 6.97 -1.74 -1.83
CA GLN A 39 6.72 -2.57 -3.00
C GLN A 39 5.94 -3.81 -2.56
N VAL A 40 4.86 -4.10 -3.28
CA VAL A 40 4.08 -5.32 -3.15
C VAL A 40 4.05 -5.99 -4.51
N ARG A 41 4.52 -7.24 -4.58
CA ARG A 41 4.42 -8.08 -5.79
C ARG A 41 3.54 -9.26 -5.48
N ILE A 42 2.61 -9.55 -6.38
CA ILE A 42 1.72 -10.70 -6.29
C ILE A 42 1.88 -11.47 -7.58
N MET A 43 2.41 -12.69 -7.51
CA MET A 43 2.77 -13.50 -8.67
C MET A 43 2.05 -14.84 -8.63
N LEU A 44 1.51 -15.27 -9.78
CA LEU A 44 1.02 -16.63 -9.93
C LEU A 44 2.22 -17.58 -10.01
N GLU A 45 2.23 -18.60 -9.16
CA GLU A 45 3.38 -19.51 -9.02
C GLU A 45 3.66 -20.29 -10.32
N THR A 46 2.63 -20.60 -11.10
CA THR A 46 2.72 -21.50 -12.26
C THR A 46 3.26 -20.87 -13.54
N ASP A 47 3.07 -19.56 -13.75
CA ASP A 47 3.47 -18.88 -14.99
C ASP A 47 4.16 -17.52 -14.76
N SER A 48 4.50 -17.21 -13.51
CA SER A 48 5.11 -15.93 -13.10
C SER A 48 4.31 -14.69 -13.49
N SER A 49 3.02 -14.84 -13.83
CA SER A 49 2.18 -13.69 -14.14
C SER A 49 1.98 -12.82 -12.90
N SER A 50 2.28 -11.53 -13.03
CA SER A 50 2.17 -10.57 -11.92
C SER A 50 0.84 -9.82 -11.94
N ILE A 51 0.25 -9.63 -10.77
CA ILE A 51 -0.84 -8.69 -10.55
C ILE A 51 -0.23 -7.37 -10.09
N LEU A 52 -0.72 -6.26 -10.64
CA LEU A 52 -0.39 -4.93 -10.16
C LEU A 52 -1.37 -4.54 -9.05
N PRO A 53 -0.96 -4.54 -7.77
CA PRO A 53 -1.84 -4.13 -6.68
C PRO A 53 -1.98 -2.61 -6.63
N THR A 54 -3.05 -2.15 -6.01
CA THR A 54 -3.19 -0.74 -5.60
C THR A 54 -2.81 -0.61 -4.13
N ILE A 55 -1.90 0.31 -3.82
CA ILE A 55 -1.42 0.57 -2.46
C ILE A 55 -1.90 1.95 -2.03
N GLN A 56 -2.60 2.03 -0.90
CA GLN A 56 -3.11 3.27 -0.35
C GLN A 56 -2.59 3.47 1.08
N PRO A 57 -1.91 4.59 1.38
CA PRO A 57 -1.52 4.90 2.75
C PRO A 57 -2.77 5.18 3.60
N ARG A 58 -2.80 4.68 4.83
CA ARG A 58 -3.87 4.94 5.78
C ARG A 58 -3.40 5.95 6.81
N GLU A 59 -4.22 6.97 7.07
CA GLU A 59 -3.92 8.01 8.05
C GLU A 59 -3.88 7.41 9.46
N SER A 60 -2.85 7.74 10.25
CA SER A 60 -2.79 7.35 11.65
C SER A 60 -3.83 8.14 12.44
N LEU A 61 -4.96 7.53 12.78
CA LEU A 61 -5.84 8.05 13.83
C LEU A 61 -5.03 8.10 15.13
N ASN A 62 -4.89 9.30 15.69
CA ASN A 62 -4.26 9.66 16.97
C ASN A 62 -2.76 9.96 16.94
N GLY A 63 -2.48 11.26 17.04
CA GLY A 63 -1.16 11.81 17.37
C GLY A 63 -0.81 12.98 16.48
N THR A 64 -1.40 14.15 16.76
CA THR A 64 -0.85 15.47 16.44
C THR A 64 -0.20 15.63 15.04
N GLY A 65 -1.00 15.98 14.04
CA GLY A 65 -0.52 16.61 12.81
C GLY A 65 0.51 15.79 12.01
N SER A 66 0.03 14.80 11.26
CA SER A 66 0.77 14.44 10.04
C SER A 66 0.77 15.67 9.15
N ASN A 67 1.92 16.34 9.04
CA ASN A 67 2.09 17.53 8.21
C ASN A 67 1.84 17.14 6.76
N TYR A 68 0.59 17.28 6.30
CA TYR A 68 0.37 17.73 4.94
C TYR A 68 1.09 19.07 4.84
N ARG A 69 2.33 19.12 4.35
CA ARG A 69 2.86 20.38 3.80
C ARG A 69 2.08 20.62 2.52
N THR A 70 0.85 21.10 2.69
CA THR A 70 0.08 21.78 1.67
C THR A 70 0.83 23.08 1.41
N ALA A 71 1.80 23.05 0.51
CA ALA A 71 2.24 24.28 -0.13
C ALA A 71 1.04 24.76 -0.93
N THR A 72 0.28 25.72 -0.40
CA THR A 72 -0.88 26.33 -1.05
C THR A 72 -0.42 26.98 -2.35
N PRO A 73 -0.80 26.47 -3.54
CA PRO A 73 -0.73 27.27 -4.73
C PRO A 73 -2.04 28.06 -4.79
N LEU A 74 -1.94 29.36 -4.61
CA LEU A 74 -3.02 30.29 -4.87
C LEU A 74 -3.40 30.18 -6.36
N TYR A 75 -4.43 29.42 -6.70
CA TYR A 75 -5.24 29.72 -7.88
C TYR A 75 -6.66 29.18 -7.75
N LYS A 76 -7.57 30.10 -8.06
CA LYS A 76 -9.02 29.93 -8.10
C LYS A 76 -9.45 28.80 -9.05
N ARG A 77 -10.61 28.24 -8.69
CA ARG A 77 -11.73 27.87 -9.60
C ARG A 77 -11.56 26.62 -10.47
N HIS A 78 -12.37 25.62 -10.10
CA HIS A 78 -13.10 24.69 -10.97
C HIS A 78 -12.31 23.67 -11.78
N GLY A 79 -12.48 22.39 -11.42
CA GLY A 79 -12.43 21.27 -12.37
C GLY A 79 -11.05 20.93 -12.93
N ARG A 80 -10.21 20.26 -12.14
CA ARG A 80 -9.22 19.24 -12.56
C ARG A 80 -8.42 18.82 -11.33
N ARG A 81 -8.42 17.52 -11.00
CA ARG A 81 -7.55 16.95 -9.94
C ARG A 81 -6.10 17.26 -10.31
N ALA A 82 -5.51 18.21 -9.58
CA ALA A 82 -4.11 18.58 -9.73
C ALA A 82 -3.25 17.40 -9.24
N LEU A 83 -2.56 16.76 -10.18
CA LEU A 83 -1.49 15.80 -9.94
C LEU A 83 -0.27 16.57 -9.43
N GLY A 84 -0.30 17.00 -8.17
CA GLY A 84 0.87 17.41 -7.42
C GLY A 84 1.53 16.17 -6.81
N SER A 85 2.85 16.04 -6.93
CA SER A 85 3.63 14.94 -6.33
C SER A 85 3.58 15.03 -4.80
N LEU A 86 2.50 14.52 -4.21
CA LEU A 86 2.33 14.42 -2.77
C LEU A 86 3.23 13.29 -2.26
N VAL A 87 4.32 13.65 -1.60
CA VAL A 87 5.20 12.71 -0.91
C VAL A 87 4.49 12.27 0.36
N THR A 88 3.61 11.26 0.25
CA THR A 88 2.86 10.74 1.39
C THR A 88 3.71 9.72 2.16
N GLN A 89 3.79 9.90 3.48
CA GLN A 89 4.46 8.98 4.40
C GLN A 89 3.41 8.32 5.29
N ALA A 90 3.50 7.01 5.50
CA ALA A 90 2.58 6.26 6.36
C ALA A 90 3.25 5.04 6.98
N SER A 91 2.74 4.58 8.12
CA SER A 91 3.10 3.31 8.77
C SER A 91 2.09 2.20 8.50
N THR A 92 0.91 2.56 8.00
CA THR A 92 -0.18 1.64 7.65
C THR A 92 -0.56 1.82 6.19
N PHE A 93 -0.75 0.71 5.48
CA PHE A 93 -1.12 0.70 4.07
C PHE A 93 -2.21 -0.32 3.82
N ASP A 94 -3.23 0.04 3.06
CA ASP A 94 -4.21 -0.89 2.52
C ASP A 94 -3.79 -1.26 1.10
N VAL A 95 -3.78 -2.57 0.81
CA VAL A 95 -3.42 -3.15 -0.48
C VAL A 95 -4.65 -3.83 -1.03
N THR A 96 -5.00 -3.52 -2.28
CA THR A 96 -6.07 -4.20 -3.01
C THR A 96 -5.55 -4.83 -4.29
N TYR A 97 -6.07 -6.00 -4.63
CA TYR A 97 -5.71 -6.72 -5.84
C TYR A 97 -6.88 -7.59 -6.34
N THR A 98 -6.83 -7.94 -7.62
CA THR A 98 -7.84 -8.80 -8.26
C THR A 98 -7.14 -9.91 -9.05
N PRO A 99 -7.18 -11.17 -8.59
CA PRO A 99 -6.63 -12.29 -9.34
C PRO A 99 -7.50 -12.56 -10.56
N LYS A 100 -6.85 -12.75 -11.71
CA LYS A 100 -7.56 -13.01 -12.98
C LYS A 100 -7.80 -14.50 -13.24
N ARG A 101 -7.08 -15.36 -12.54
CA ARG A 101 -7.09 -16.82 -12.73
C ARG A 101 -7.15 -17.50 -11.37
N SER A 102 -7.61 -18.73 -11.36
CA SER A 102 -7.48 -19.60 -10.18
C SER A 102 -6.04 -20.11 -10.10
N GLY A 103 -5.52 -20.23 -8.88
CA GLY A 103 -4.18 -20.76 -8.64
C GLY A 103 -3.58 -20.26 -7.33
N ILE A 104 -2.33 -20.65 -7.09
CA ILE A 104 -1.56 -20.26 -5.90
C ILE A 104 -0.77 -19.01 -6.23
N TYR A 105 -0.99 -17.96 -5.44
CA TYR A 105 -0.32 -16.67 -5.60
C TYR A 105 0.71 -16.47 -4.49
N GLN A 106 1.92 -16.10 -4.87
CA GLN A 106 2.97 -15.66 -3.94
C GLN A 106 2.88 -14.15 -3.76
N ILE A 107 2.81 -13.70 -2.50
CA ILE A 107 2.82 -12.27 -2.13
C ILE A 107 4.18 -11.94 -1.52
N LEU A 108 4.89 -10.98 -2.13
CA LEU A 108 6.18 -10.48 -1.68
C LEU A 108 6.04 -9.00 -1.31
N ILE A 109 6.45 -8.64 -0.09
CA ILE A 109 6.38 -7.28 0.43
C ILE A 109 7.80 -6.82 0.75
N SER A 110 8.20 -5.65 0.25
CA SER A 110 9.50 -5.07 0.56
C SER A 110 9.38 -3.56 0.76
N SER A 111 10.24 -3.00 1.59
CA SER A 111 10.30 -1.56 1.84
C SER A 111 11.77 -1.14 1.69
N GLY A 112 12.11 -0.52 0.56
CA GLY A 112 13.45 -0.08 0.13
C GLY A 112 14.68 -0.65 0.87
N ASN A 113 15.53 -1.41 0.19
CA ASN A 113 16.73 -2.11 0.70
C ASN A 113 16.50 -3.12 1.85
N ILE A 114 15.28 -3.26 2.37
CA ILE A 114 14.92 -4.32 3.30
C ILE A 114 13.89 -5.21 2.60
N VAL A 115 14.34 -6.42 2.22
CA VAL A 115 13.44 -7.54 1.92
C VAL A 115 12.87 -7.98 3.27
N LEU A 116 11.55 -7.89 3.45
CA LEU A 116 10.84 -8.32 4.66
C LEU A 116 10.47 -9.80 4.58
#